data_AF-A0A9E4AVU4-F1
#
_entry.id   AF-A0A9E4AVU4-F1
#
_cell.length_a   1.000
_cell.length_b   1.000
_cell.length_c   1.000
_cell.angle_alpha   90.00
_cell.angle_beta   90.00
_cell.angle_gamma   90.00
#
_symmetry.space_group_name_H-M   'P 1'
#
loop_
_entity.id
_entity.type
_entity.pdbx_description
1 polymer ?
#
loop_
_entity_poly.entity_id
_entity_poly.type
_entity_poly.pdbx_seq_one_letter_code
_entity_poly.pdbx_strand_id
1 'polypeptide(L)'
;MTELRTWHEVLIADLAANRAEAIDYFDLSLQEYQLDGDTPFFLKGLRNIIEALGGVSEIAKQTGTEPESLLEVLSSDDPPRLDTLNILANALGCRLSIEPLETVDPVHEIKDKEYPVAARKSTRPRLEIATDRGQTEKGNNPL
;
A
#
# COMPACT_ATOMS: atom_id res chain seq x y z
N MET A 1 16.44 10.61 -18.49
CA MET A 1 15.88 9.29 -18.13
C MET A 1 14.84 9.55 -17.06
N THR A 2 13.59 9.16 -17.27
CA THR A 2 12.55 9.31 -16.24
C THR A 2 12.76 8.19 -15.22
N GLU A 3 13.17 8.52 -14.00
CA GLU A 3 13.23 7.52 -12.94
C GLU A 3 11.80 7.11 -12.56
N LEU A 4 11.52 5.81 -12.57
CA LEU A 4 10.24 5.27 -12.15
C LEU A 4 10.25 5.17 -10.63
N ARG A 5 9.43 6.00 -9.98
CA ARG A 5 9.22 5.91 -8.53
C ARG A 5 8.57 4.59 -8.17
N THR A 6 8.95 4.03 -7.03
CA THR A 6 8.26 2.87 -6.49
C THR A 6 6.85 3.28 -6.02
N TRP A 7 5.91 2.32 -5.98
CA TRP A 7 4.58 2.60 -5.45
C TRP A 7 4.64 3.08 -4.00
N HIS A 8 5.57 2.53 -3.21
CA HIS A 8 5.82 2.95 -1.83
C HIS A 8 6.23 4.42 -1.75
N GLU A 9 7.20 4.88 -2.54
CA GLU A 9 7.61 6.29 -2.56
C GLU A 9 6.47 7.24 -2.91
N VAL A 10 5.61 6.84 -3.85
CA VAL A 10 4.43 7.64 -4.22
C VAL A 10 3.46 7.71 -3.06
N LEU A 11 3.13 6.57 -2.45
CA LEU A 11 2.25 6.50 -1.28
C LEU A 11 2.76 7.40 -0.16
N ILE A 12 4.04 7.27 0.23
CA ILE A 12 4.61 8.05 1.33
C ILE A 12 4.55 9.56 1.02
N ALA A 13 4.84 9.96 -0.23
CA ALA A 13 4.77 11.35 -0.63
C ALA A 13 3.34 11.92 -0.58
N ASP A 14 2.35 11.14 -1.02
CA ASP A 14 0.94 11.55 -1.02
C ASP A 14 0.42 11.69 0.42
N LEU A 15 0.69 10.71 1.29
CA LEU A 15 0.32 10.75 2.70
C LEU A 15 0.99 11.92 3.44
N ALA A 16 2.25 12.23 3.12
CA ALA A 16 2.97 13.36 3.71
C ALA A 16 2.41 14.72 3.25
N ALA A 17 1.93 14.80 2.01
CA ALA A 17 1.39 16.03 1.43
C ALA A 17 -0.07 16.29 1.82
N ASN A 18 -0.87 15.24 2.03
CA ASN A 18 -2.29 15.34 2.32
C ASN A 18 -2.65 14.63 3.63
N ARG A 19 -2.84 15.42 4.69
CA ARG A 19 -3.19 14.91 6.01
C ARG A 19 -4.54 14.19 6.05
N ALA A 20 -5.51 14.58 5.22
CA ALA A 20 -6.80 13.90 5.16
C ALA A 20 -6.63 12.47 4.62
N GLU A 21 -5.83 12.30 3.56
CA GLU A 21 -5.50 10.97 3.03
C GLU A 21 -4.74 10.12 4.06
N ALA A 22 -3.85 10.72 4.87
CA ALA A 22 -3.18 10.01 5.94
C ALA A 22 -4.15 9.52 7.04
N ILE A 23 -5.18 10.29 7.36
CA ILE A 23 -6.24 9.90 8.29
C ILE A 23 -7.07 8.76 7.69
N ASP A 24 -7.51 8.90 6.43
CA ASP A 24 -8.30 7.86 5.75
C ASP A 24 -7.51 6.55 5.63
N TYR A 25 -6.22 6.62 5.33
CA TYR A 25 -5.33 5.47 5.27
C TYR A 25 -5.17 4.79 6.64
N PHE A 26 -5.07 5.57 7.72
CA PHE A 26 -5.00 5.04 9.08
C PHE A 26 -6.29 4.33 9.49
N ASP A 27 -7.42 4.96 9.21
CA ASP A 27 -8.74 4.41 9.49
C ASP A 27 -8.98 3.11 8.71
N LEU A 28 -8.72 3.11 7.40
CA LEU A 28 -8.82 1.90 6.57
C LEU A 28 -7.92 0.77 7.08
N SER A 29 -6.68 1.08 7.47
CA SER A 29 -5.76 0.07 8.03
C SER A 29 -6.31 -0.55 9.32
N LEU A 30 -6.97 0.25 10.17
CA LEU A 30 -7.60 -0.21 11.40
C LEU A 30 -8.87 -1.04 11.12
N GLN A 31 -9.68 -0.61 10.15
CA GLN A 31 -10.88 -1.34 9.74
C GLN A 31 -10.55 -2.74 9.19
N GLU A 32 -9.59 -2.84 8.27
CA GLU A 32 -9.15 -4.13 7.72
C GLU A 32 -8.66 -5.07 8.84
N TYR A 33 -7.86 -4.55 9.77
CA TYR A 33 -7.42 -5.32 10.94
C TYR A 33 -8.58 -5.81 11.81
N GLN A 34 -9.65 -5.02 11.97
CA GLN A 34 -10.83 -5.44 12.73
C GLN A 34 -11.64 -6.53 12.02
N LEU A 35 -11.51 -6.67 10.70
CA LEU A 35 -12.20 -7.70 9.91
C LEU A 35 -11.52 -9.07 10.04
N ASP A 36 -10.20 -9.14 9.91
CA ASP A 36 -9.47 -10.41 9.79
C ASP A 36 -8.39 -10.66 10.86
N GLY A 37 -8.00 -9.62 11.60
CA GLY A 37 -6.93 -9.69 12.60
C GLY A 37 -5.52 -9.78 12.01
N ASP A 38 -5.29 -9.38 10.75
CA ASP A 38 -3.96 -9.42 10.12
C ASP A 38 -3.01 -8.35 10.71
N THR A 39 -2.33 -8.74 11.80
CA THR A 39 -1.34 -7.90 12.49
C THR A 39 -0.19 -7.47 11.57
N PRO A 40 0.46 -8.35 10.78
CA PRO A 40 1.50 -7.94 9.84
C PRO A 40 1.07 -6.85 8.85
N PHE A 41 -0.14 -6.96 8.29
CA PHE A 41 -0.71 -5.95 7.40
C PHE A 41 -0.92 -4.63 8.14
N PHE A 42 -1.52 -4.68 9.33
CA PHE A 42 -1.80 -3.49 10.10
C PHE A 42 -0.52 -2.73 10.49
N LEU A 43 0.49 -3.44 11.01
CA LEU A 43 1.78 -2.86 11.35
C LEU A 43 2.49 -2.25 10.14
N LYS A 44 2.32 -2.83 8.94
CA LYS A 44 2.82 -2.22 7.71
C LYS A 44 2.11 -0.89 7.42
N GLY A 45 0.81 -0.82 7.61
CA GLY A 45 0.05 0.43 7.52
C GLY A 45 0.58 1.51 8.47
N LEU A 46 0.79 1.14 9.74
CA LEU A 46 1.33 2.08 10.74
C LEU A 46 2.74 2.57 10.37
N ARG A 47 3.62 1.70 9.89
CA ARG A 47 4.96 2.08 9.45
C ARG A 47 4.92 3.08 8.29
N ASN A 48 4.01 2.91 7.34
CA ASN A 48 3.83 3.87 6.24
C ASN A 48 3.41 5.25 6.73
N ILE A 49 2.46 5.31 7.68
CA ILE A 49 2.04 6.58 8.31
C ILE A 49 3.21 7.25 9.00
N ILE A 50 4.00 6.47 9.75
CA ILE A 50 5.15 6.99 10.50
C ILE A 50 6.20 7.55 9.56
N GLU A 51 6.51 6.85 8.48
CA GLU A 51 7.43 7.33 7.45
C GLU A 51 6.92 8.64 6.81
N ALA A 52 5.63 8.72 6.48
CA ALA A 52 5.01 9.92 5.94
C ALA A 52 5.03 11.12 6.90
N LEU A 53 4.98 10.87 8.21
CA LEU A 53 5.08 11.90 9.25
C LEU A 53 6.52 12.34 9.56
N GLY A 54 7.52 11.91 8.78
CA GLY A 54 8.92 12.25 8.99
C GLY A 54 9.68 11.27 9.90
N GLY A 55 9.08 10.11 10.19
CA GLY A 55 9.67 9.02 10.93
C GLY A 55 9.48 9.10 12.45
N VAL A 56 9.96 8.05 13.13
CA VAL A 56 9.82 7.87 14.59
C VAL A 56 10.36 9.06 15.39
N SER A 57 11.49 9.64 14.97
CA SER A 57 12.10 10.78 15.67
C SER A 57 11.23 12.03 15.64
N GLU A 58 10.52 12.27 14.54
CA GLU A 58 9.68 13.45 14.40
C GLU A 58 8.41 13.29 15.24
N ILE A 59 7.79 12.12 15.21
CA ILE A 59 6.62 11.81 16.04
C ILE A 59 6.96 11.91 17.52
N ALA A 60 8.07 11.30 17.95
CA ALA A 60 8.55 11.36 19.33
C ALA A 60 8.68 12.80 19.86
N LYS A 61 9.20 13.73 19.04
CA LYS A 61 9.29 15.15 19.38
C LYS A 61 7.92 15.81 19.49
N GLN A 62 7.00 15.49 18.56
CA GLN A 62 5.66 16.07 18.52
C GLN A 62 4.79 15.61 19.70
N THR A 63 4.92 14.35 20.11
CA THR A 63 4.09 13.74 21.16
C THR A 63 4.75 13.67 22.53
N GLY A 64 6.02 14.09 22.65
CA GLY A 64 6.79 14.01 23.89
C GLY A 64 7.02 12.57 24.37
N THR A 65 7.10 11.62 23.43
CA THR A 65 7.25 10.18 23.71
C THR A 65 8.70 9.74 23.47
N GLU A 66 9.18 8.76 24.23
CA GLU A 66 10.50 8.16 23.99
C GLU A 66 10.55 7.39 22.65
N PRO A 67 11.50 7.66 21.76
CA PRO A 67 11.61 7.02 20.44
C PRO A 67 11.75 5.49 20.49
N GLU A 68 12.48 4.96 21.48
CA GLU A 68 12.66 3.51 21.66
C GLU A 68 11.32 2.82 21.93
N SER A 69 10.50 3.39 22.82
CA SER A 69 9.18 2.86 23.15
C SER A 69 8.25 2.84 21.94
N LEU A 70 8.34 3.84 21.04
CA LEU A 70 7.54 3.87 19.83
C LEU A 70 8.03 2.84 18.80
N LEU A 71 9.35 2.68 18.66
CA LEU A 71 9.96 1.72 17.74
C LEU A 71 9.72 0.27 18.16
N GLU A 72 9.78 -0.02 19.46
CA GLU A 72 9.57 -1.36 20.01
C GLU A 72 8.18 -1.90 19.65
N VAL A 73 7.14 -1.07 19.75
CA VAL A 73 5.76 -1.46 19.39
C VAL A 73 5.58 -1.73 17.89
N LEU A 74 6.42 -1.12 17.06
CA LEU A 74 6.34 -1.28 15.59
C LEU A 74 7.23 -2.40 15.07
N SER A 75 8.10 -2.91 15.93
CA SER A 75 9.08 -3.95 15.61
C SER A 75 8.68 -5.32 16.15
N SER A 76 7.66 -5.39 17.02
CA SER A 76 7.05 -6.65 17.45
C SER A 76 6.11 -7.21 16.37
N ASP A 77 5.84 -8.51 16.45
CA ASP A 77 4.81 -9.19 15.67
C ASP A 77 3.42 -9.13 16.35
N ASP A 78 3.33 -8.40 17.46
CA ASP A 78 2.12 -8.27 18.27
C ASP A 78 1.28 -7.05 17.84
N PRO A 79 -0.06 -7.09 18.02
CA PRO A 79 -0.91 -5.92 17.81
C PRO A 79 -0.43 -4.70 18.60
N PRO A 80 -0.49 -3.50 18.00
CA PRO A 80 -0.07 -2.28 18.67
C PRO A 80 -0.97 -2.00 19.87
N ARG A 81 -0.37 -1.46 20.93
CA ARG A 81 -1.11 -1.00 22.12
C ARG A 81 -1.99 0.21 21.77
N LEU A 82 -3.07 0.39 22.53
CA LEU A 82 -3.95 1.56 22.38
C LEU A 82 -3.18 2.88 22.52
N ASP A 83 -2.15 2.94 23.37
CA ASP A 83 -1.30 4.11 23.55
C ASP A 83 -0.57 4.50 22.24
N THR A 84 -0.10 3.50 21.48
CA THR A 84 0.55 3.72 20.17
C THR A 84 -0.45 4.25 19.15
N LEU A 85 -1.66 3.70 19.11
CA LEU A 85 -2.72 4.19 18.23
C LEU A 85 -3.10 5.64 18.57
N ASN A 86 -3.16 5.98 19.87
CA ASN A 86 -3.41 7.34 20.33
C ASN A 86 -2.29 8.31 19.93
N ILE A 87 -1.02 7.91 20.05
CA ILE A 87 0.13 8.70 19.61
C ILE A 87 0.03 9.03 18.12
N LEU A 88 -0.25 8.03 17.28
CA LEU A 88 -0.37 8.22 15.83
C LEU A 88 -1.60 9.07 15.47
N ALA A 89 -2.74 8.83 16.09
CA ALA A 89 -3.94 9.64 15.91
C ALA A 89 -3.66 11.12 16.26
N ASN A 90 -3.00 11.38 17.39
CA ASN A 90 -2.66 12.74 17.82
C ASN A 90 -1.64 13.42 16.89
N ALA A 91 -0.64 12.68 16.39
CA ALA A 91 0.31 13.19 15.38
C ALA A 91 -0.39 13.54 14.06
N LEU A 92 -1.40 12.74 13.66
CA LEU A 92 -2.34 13.03 12.58
C LEU A 92 -3.42 14.06 12.96
N GLY A 93 -3.44 14.52 14.21
CA GLY A 93 -4.37 15.51 14.77
C GLY A 93 -5.84 15.11 14.64
N CYS A 94 -6.08 13.81 14.70
CA CYS A 94 -7.39 13.21 14.88
C CYS A 94 -7.44 12.50 16.25
N ARG A 95 -8.55 11.82 16.54
CA ARG A 95 -8.72 10.98 17.73
C ARG A 95 -9.46 9.72 17.35
N LEU A 96 -9.21 8.63 18.06
CA LEU A 96 -10.01 7.42 17.94
C LEU A 96 -11.43 7.69 18.46
N SER A 97 -12.42 7.11 17.79
CA SER A 97 -13.82 7.18 18.20
C SER A 97 -14.48 5.81 18.02
N ILE A 98 -15.62 5.60 18.68
CA ILE A 98 -16.38 4.36 18.54
C ILE A 98 -17.53 4.62 17.59
N GLU A 99 -17.58 3.86 16.52
CA GLU A 99 -18.65 3.89 15.53
C GLU A 99 -19.43 2.57 15.53
N PRO A 100 -20.72 2.56 15.17
CA PRO A 100 -21.45 1.33 14.97
C PRO A 100 -20.76 0.50 13.89
N LEU A 101 -20.61 -0.81 14.12
CA LEU A 101 -20.25 -1.71 13.03
C LEU A 101 -21.33 -1.59 11.95
N GLU A 102 -20.92 -1.47 10.69
CA GLU A 102 -21.86 -1.59 9.59
C GLU A 102 -22.54 -2.96 9.73
N THR A 103 -23.81 -2.96 10.11
CA THR A 103 -24.60 -4.17 10.07
C THR A 103 -24.72 -4.50 8.60
N VAL A 104 -23.96 -5.51 8.16
CA VAL A 104 -24.18 -6.12 6.86
C VAL A 104 -25.58 -6.73 6.93
N ASP A 105 -26.60 -5.94 6.60
CA ASP A 105 -27.86 -6.50 6.15
C ASP A 105 -27.49 -7.42 4.98
N PRO A 106 -27.76 -8.73 5.07
CA PRO A 106 -27.46 -9.63 3.97
C PRO A 106 -28.40 -9.23 2.83
N VAL A 107 -27.85 -8.46 1.88
CA VAL A 107 -28.28 -8.15 0.51
C VAL A 107 -28.04 -6.65 0.25
N HIS A 108 -26.79 -6.29 0.00
CA HIS A 108 -26.52 -5.40 -1.13
C HIS A 108 -26.32 -6.34 -2.32
N GLU A 109 -27.37 -6.50 -3.14
CA GLU A 109 -27.21 -7.02 -4.49
C GLU A 109 -26.05 -6.24 -5.13
N ILE A 110 -24.97 -6.93 -5.46
CA ILE A 110 -24.01 -6.43 -6.42
C ILE A 110 -24.80 -6.29 -7.72
N LYS A 111 -25.41 -5.12 -7.94
CA LYS A 111 -25.66 -4.69 -9.31
C LYS A 111 -24.28 -4.55 -9.90
N ASP A 112 -23.97 -5.42 -10.84
CA ASP A 112 -22.82 -5.36 -11.72
C ASP A 112 -22.67 -3.91 -12.24
N LYS A 113 -21.98 -3.06 -11.48
CA LYS A 113 -21.41 -1.85 -12.02
C LYS A 113 -20.19 -2.33 -12.75
N GLU A 114 -20.43 -2.72 -13.99
CA GLU A 114 -19.41 -2.97 -14.98
C GLU A 114 -18.58 -1.69 -15.07
N TYR A 115 -17.48 -1.64 -14.31
CA TYR A 115 -16.45 -0.64 -14.48
C TYR A 115 -15.78 -0.98 -15.81
N PRO A 116 -15.93 -0.18 -16.88
CA PRO A 116 -15.30 -0.50 -18.13
C PRO A 116 -13.78 -0.42 -17.92
N VAL A 117 -13.14 -1.59 -17.83
CA VAL A 117 -11.68 -1.68 -17.93
C VAL A 117 -11.36 -1.38 -19.38
N ALA A 118 -11.05 -0.12 -19.69
CA ALA A 118 -10.60 0.25 -21.02
C ALA A 118 -9.40 -0.64 -21.39
N ALA A 119 -9.57 -1.46 -22.42
CA ALA A 119 -8.54 -2.38 -22.89
C ALA A 119 -7.26 -1.58 -23.15
N ARG A 120 -6.24 -1.77 -22.29
CA ARG A 120 -4.92 -1.21 -22.53
C ARG A 120 -4.40 -1.84 -23.82
N LYS A 121 -4.35 -1.06 -24.90
CA LYS A 121 -3.69 -1.49 -26.14
C LYS A 121 -2.23 -1.80 -25.81
N SER A 122 -1.92 -3.10 -25.70
CA SER A 122 -0.57 -3.60 -25.53
C SER A 122 0.24 -3.22 -26.76
N THR A 123 0.94 -2.11 -26.69
CA THR A 123 1.94 -1.72 -27.69
C THR A 123 3.29 -2.15 -27.15
N ARG A 124 3.51 -3.47 -27.06
CA ARG A 124 4.86 -4.01 -26.93
C ARG A 124 5.30 -4.49 -28.32
N PRO A 125 6.39 -3.95 -28.88
CA PRO A 125 6.96 -4.52 -30.10
C PRO A 125 7.44 -5.94 -29.79
N ARG A 126 7.00 -6.90 -30.61
CA ARG A 126 7.39 -8.31 -30.54
C ARG A 126 8.90 -8.39 -30.81
N LEU A 127 9.69 -8.80 -29.82
CA LEU A 127 11.09 -9.15 -30.06
C LEU A 127 11.12 -10.42 -30.92
N GLU A 128 11.57 -10.28 -32.17
CA GLU A 128 11.92 -11.42 -33.01
C GLU A 128 13.32 -11.90 -32.63
N ILE A 129 13.41 -13.14 -32.15
CA ILE A 129 14.67 -13.81 -31.88
C ILE A 129 15.22 -14.30 -33.22
N ALA A 130 16.26 -13.62 -33.71
CA ALA A 130 17.01 -14.06 -34.87
C ALA A 130 17.92 -15.23 -34.48
N THR A 131 17.69 -16.41 -35.05
CA THR A 131 18.69 -17.48 -35.07
C THR A 131 19.20 -17.60 -36.50
N ASP A 132 20.32 -16.94 -36.75
CA ASP A 132 21.12 -17.07 -37.98
C ASP A 132 22.24 -18.11 -37.78
N ARG A 133 22.65 -18.69 -38.91
CA ARG A 133 23.73 -19.64 -39.22
C ARG A 133 23.31 -21.11 -39.22
N GLY A 134 23.48 -21.88 -40.31
CA GLY A 134 24.21 -21.60 -41.53
C GLY A 134 24.03 -22.72 -42.58
N GLN A 135 24.44 -22.37 -43.80
CA GLN A 135 24.26 -23.04 -45.09
C GLN A 135 24.89 -24.44 -45.21
N THR A 136 24.27 -25.30 -46.03
CA THR A 136 24.83 -25.95 -47.23
C THR A 136 23.64 -26.47 -48.08
N GLU A 137 23.37 -25.93 -49.28
CA GLU A 137 23.82 -26.43 -50.60
C GLU A 137 23.50 -27.93 -50.83
N LYS A 138 22.83 -28.46 -51.86
CA LYS A 138 22.46 -28.14 -53.27
C LYS A 138 21.30 -29.11 -53.60
N GLY A 139 20.28 -28.78 -54.38
CA GLY A 139 20.32 -28.79 -55.85
C GLY A 139 19.22 -29.70 -56.44
N ASN A 140 18.43 -29.13 -57.37
CA ASN A 140 17.61 -29.74 -58.44
C ASN A 140 16.38 -30.63 -58.12
N ASN A 141 15.21 -30.07 -58.47
CA ASN A 141 13.99 -30.74 -58.97
C ASN A 141 14.16 -30.99 -60.51
N PRO A 142 13.22 -31.58 -61.31
CA PRO A 142 11.95 -32.28 -61.01
C PRO A 142 11.71 -33.59 -61.82
N LEU A 143 10.50 -34.16 -61.63
CA LEU A 143 9.77 -35.24 -62.33
C LEU A 143 10.05 -36.68 -61.89
#